data_AF-A0A841MUB1-F1
#
_entry.id   AF-A0A841MUB1-F1
#
_cell.length_a   1.000
_cell.length_b   1.000
_cell.length_c   1.000
_cell.angle_alpha   90.00
_cell.angle_beta   90.00
_cell.angle_gamma   90.00
#
_symmetry.space_group_name_H-M   'P 1'
#
loop_
_entity.id
_entity.type
_entity.pdbx_description
1 polymer ?
#
loop_
_entity_poly.entity_id
_entity_poly.type
_entity_poly.pdbx_seq_one_letter_code
_entity_poly.pdbx_strand_id
1 'polypeptide(L)'
;MAKNLILIFSIVLLFSCKEDEKPRSGYGILSITGLSLRADGMPISQNPSSDENWVHKFDENLVVLFEHENGETFQITIDPNDFNKPYTIELPLGKLRYSGMQQLGDFSKYLPINLSGEVQLNQEQQNLTLLASSDFGLLTIRKTNLSTNPVFSSPTDISFFESGDFYYCYIKGGIKTSTELTTVPPENKFRIVNKSVSFQHNNKFILKEGETTLFDFDENDFDIKMDDILLDSENKPTFIKPLTDISLAQQMGESSGLAKIGDRYFSINDGGNDPKIQELNPLTGELIREITVINATNKDWEDLTTSSTHLFIGDFGNNYGNRKDLNVLKIPISDLLNSTEVSAETIPFSYQDQVDFSSKPNANNYDCESFFYLNGKLHLFTKNWENNKTRHYILDDLNQAQVLSSKEEFDSKGLITGADISENGEEIILLGYDNSGLNSQSFIWLLSSFSGTDFFSGTKRKTILGSLSITSQTEGIVFKEKSEIYISGERIPLGGLVIPAQLSEMDVKGLF
;
A
#
# COMPACT_ATOMS: atom_id res chain seq x y z
N MET A 1 -56.75 18.91 20.46
CA MET A 1 -55.30 18.80 20.73
C MET A 1 -54.59 19.76 19.80
N ALA A 2 -54.04 20.84 20.35
CA ALA A 2 -53.33 21.87 19.59
C ALA A 2 -51.94 21.34 19.17
N LYS A 3 -51.63 21.41 17.87
CA LYS A 3 -50.26 21.20 17.36
C LYS A 3 -49.53 22.53 17.44
N ASN A 4 -48.58 22.64 18.38
CA ASN A 4 -47.66 23.76 18.43
C ASN A 4 -46.71 23.69 17.23
N LEU A 5 -46.83 24.69 16.35
CA LEU A 5 -45.89 24.96 15.27
C LEU A 5 -44.78 25.83 15.88
N ILE A 6 -43.61 25.25 16.12
CA ILE A 6 -42.42 26.01 16.53
C ILE A 6 -41.82 26.60 15.26
N LEU A 7 -42.01 27.91 15.09
CA LEU A 7 -41.42 28.71 14.03
C LEU A 7 -40.03 29.15 14.51
N ILE A 8 -38.96 28.55 13.98
CA ILE A 8 -37.59 29.00 14.23
C ILE A 8 -37.36 30.27 13.40
N PHE A 9 -37.19 31.40 14.09
CA PHE A 9 -36.89 32.69 13.47
C PHE A 9 -35.36 32.77 13.26
N SER A 10 -34.90 32.54 12.03
CA SER A 10 -33.52 32.86 11.63
C SER A 10 -33.45 34.34 11.28
N ILE A 11 -32.97 35.17 12.21
CA ILE A 11 -32.65 36.57 11.95
C ILE A 11 -31.26 36.62 11.32
N VAL A 12 -31.20 36.86 10.01
CA VAL A 12 -29.94 37.12 9.27
C VAL A 12 -29.69 38.62 9.29
N LEU A 13 -28.77 39.08 10.14
CA LEU A 13 -28.28 40.46 10.15
C LEU A 13 -26.93 40.51 9.44
N LEU A 14 -26.91 41.07 8.22
CA LEU A 14 -25.69 41.39 7.49
C LEU A 14 -25.22 42.78 7.91
N PHE A 15 -24.11 42.89 8.64
CA PHE A 15 -23.45 44.16 8.93
C PHE A 15 -22.03 44.18 8.36
N SER A 16 -21.74 45.20 7.57
CA SER A 16 -20.40 45.60 7.18
C SER A 16 -19.94 46.67 8.18
N CYS A 17 -19.01 46.33 9.07
CA CYS A 17 -18.44 47.26 10.04
C CYS A 17 -17.26 48.04 9.44
N LYS A 18 -17.20 49.35 9.75
CA LYS A 18 -16.01 50.20 9.55
C LYS A 18 -15.12 50.09 10.80
N GLU A 19 -13.80 50.06 10.60
CA GLU A 19 -12.76 49.77 11.63
C GLU A 19 -12.68 50.75 12.82
N ASP A 20 -13.45 51.85 12.86
CA ASP A 20 -13.32 52.93 13.85
C ASP A 20 -14.52 53.11 14.82
N GLU A 21 -15.55 52.26 14.76
CA GLU A 21 -16.71 52.37 15.67
C GLU A 21 -16.54 51.49 16.92
N LYS A 22 -16.75 52.08 18.11
CA LYS A 22 -16.80 51.31 19.36
C LYS A 22 -17.94 50.28 19.30
N PRO A 23 -17.73 49.04 19.75
CA PRO A 23 -18.79 48.02 19.76
C PRO A 23 -19.97 48.45 20.63
N ARG A 24 -21.14 47.88 20.34
CA ARG A 24 -22.35 48.07 21.15
C ARG A 24 -22.10 47.65 22.59
N SER A 25 -22.82 48.27 23.52
CA SER A 25 -22.73 47.89 24.94
C SER A 25 -23.08 46.40 25.11
N GLY A 26 -22.18 45.64 25.74
CA GLY A 26 -22.31 44.19 25.91
C GLY A 26 -21.78 43.34 24.74
N TYR A 27 -21.15 43.97 23.74
CA TYR A 27 -20.54 43.31 22.58
C TYR A 27 -19.04 43.60 22.50
N GLY A 28 -18.30 42.74 21.79
CA GLY A 28 -16.91 42.94 21.40
C GLY A 28 -16.70 42.65 19.92
N ILE A 29 -15.62 43.18 19.34
CA ILE A 29 -15.20 42.88 17.97
C ILE A 29 -14.19 41.73 18.02
N LEU A 30 -14.55 40.61 17.39
CA LEU A 30 -13.66 39.48 17.19
C LEU A 30 -12.99 39.61 15.82
N SER A 31 -11.66 39.69 15.81
CA SER A 31 -10.82 39.76 14.61
C SER A 31 -10.21 38.39 14.34
N ILE A 32 -10.66 37.73 13.27
CA ILE A 32 -10.09 36.47 12.81
C ILE A 32 -8.82 36.79 12.03
N THR A 33 -7.68 36.37 12.57
CA THR A 33 -6.34 36.71 12.05
C THR A 33 -5.63 35.56 11.35
N GLY A 34 -6.20 34.36 11.35
CA GLY A 34 -5.59 33.22 10.69
C GLY A 34 -6.33 31.90 10.89
N LEU A 35 -5.74 30.85 10.32
CA LEU A 35 -6.17 29.46 10.38
C LEU A 35 -4.97 28.58 10.79
N SER A 36 -5.17 27.58 11.62
CA SER A 36 -4.16 26.55 11.93
C SER A 36 -4.75 25.15 11.78
N LEU A 37 -4.00 24.23 11.16
CA LEU A 37 -4.39 22.83 10.95
C LEU A 37 -4.03 21.91 12.13
N ARG A 38 -3.20 22.38 13.09
CA ARG A 38 -2.79 21.64 14.29
C ARG A 38 -2.89 22.54 15.52
N ALA A 39 -3.31 22.00 16.66
CA ALA A 39 -3.52 22.78 17.89
C ALA A 39 -2.22 23.39 18.47
N ASP A 40 -1.07 22.80 18.15
CA ASP A 40 0.29 23.21 18.48
C ASP A 40 1.09 23.70 17.25
N GLY A 41 0.49 23.70 16.06
CA GLY A 41 1.10 24.17 14.83
C GLY A 41 1.18 25.70 14.78
N MET A 42 2.20 26.22 14.10
CA MET A 42 2.18 27.63 13.70
C MET A 42 0.95 27.87 12.81
N PRO A 43 0.35 29.08 12.85
CA PRO A 43 -0.66 29.45 11.86
C PRO A 43 -0.12 29.17 10.46
N ILE A 44 -0.97 28.69 9.55
CA ILE A 44 -0.56 28.33 8.19
C ILE A 44 0.26 29.49 7.62
N SER A 45 1.54 29.24 7.37
CA SER A 45 2.46 30.24 6.86
C SER A 45 2.03 30.62 5.45
N GLN A 46 1.37 31.77 5.31
CA GLN A 46 0.99 32.31 4.00
C GLN A 46 2.16 33.00 3.28
N ASN A 47 3.42 32.81 3.73
CA ASN A 47 4.55 33.50 3.11
C ASN A 47 4.88 32.87 1.74
N PRO A 48 4.63 33.57 0.62
CA PRO A 48 4.74 33.01 -0.73
C PRO A 48 6.17 33.12 -1.28
N SER A 49 7.18 33.22 -0.42
CA SER A 49 8.52 33.71 -0.83
C SER A 49 9.43 32.66 -1.44
N SER A 50 8.98 31.42 -1.63
CA SER A 50 9.72 30.42 -2.42
C SER A 50 8.75 29.47 -3.09
N ASP A 51 8.89 29.29 -4.40
CA ASP A 51 8.26 28.22 -5.21
C ASP A 51 8.64 26.79 -4.72
N GLU A 52 9.39 26.69 -3.63
CA GLU A 52 10.00 25.50 -3.07
C GLU A 52 9.09 24.76 -2.07
N ASN A 53 8.04 25.38 -1.52
CA ASN A 53 7.15 24.75 -0.53
C ASN A 53 5.71 24.58 -1.05
N TRP A 54 5.11 23.40 -0.80
CA TRP A 54 3.69 23.19 -1.12
C TRP A 54 2.80 24.07 -0.25
N VAL A 55 1.89 24.81 -0.88
CA VAL A 55 0.89 25.63 -0.18
C VAL A 55 -0.49 25.00 -0.37
N HIS A 56 -1.12 24.62 0.73
CA HIS A 56 -2.48 24.08 0.71
C HIS A 56 -3.47 25.13 0.17
N LYS A 57 -4.38 24.68 -0.71
CA LYS A 57 -5.43 25.53 -1.29
C LYS A 57 -6.75 25.17 -0.64
N PHE A 58 -7.49 26.16 -0.17
CA PHE A 58 -8.80 26.00 0.45
C PHE A 58 -9.88 26.57 -0.48
N ASP A 59 -11.14 26.15 -0.30
CA ASP A 59 -12.25 26.85 -0.94
C ASP A 59 -12.34 28.28 -0.36
N GLU A 60 -12.50 29.27 -1.23
CA GLU A 60 -12.49 30.70 -0.89
C GLU A 60 -13.70 31.15 -0.06
N ASN A 61 -14.72 30.28 0.09
CA ASN A 61 -15.94 30.58 0.83
C ASN A 61 -16.09 29.66 2.05
N LEU A 62 -15.43 29.97 3.16
CA LEU A 62 -15.63 29.28 4.43
C LEU A 62 -16.61 30.02 5.33
N VAL A 63 -17.77 29.41 5.58
CA VAL A 63 -18.73 29.92 6.56
C VAL A 63 -18.32 29.46 7.96
N VAL A 64 -18.13 30.44 8.85
CA VAL A 64 -17.85 30.22 10.27
C VAL A 64 -19.09 30.62 11.07
N LEU A 65 -19.68 29.65 11.77
CA LEU A 65 -20.81 29.83 12.67
C LEU A 65 -20.29 29.98 14.10
N PHE A 66 -20.71 31.05 14.79
CA PHE A 66 -20.51 31.28 16.20
C PHE A 66 -21.82 31.09 16.96
N GLU A 67 -21.84 30.21 17.95
CA GLU A 67 -22.96 29.99 18.87
C GLU A 67 -22.57 30.51 20.25
N HIS A 68 -23.30 31.50 20.75
CA HIS A 68 -23.11 32.06 22.09
C HIS A 68 -23.79 31.18 23.14
N GLU A 69 -23.30 31.22 24.39
CA GLU A 69 -23.84 30.43 25.51
C GLU A 69 -25.33 30.69 25.83
N ASN A 70 -25.91 31.79 25.34
CA ASN A 70 -27.34 32.09 25.43
C ASN A 70 -28.18 31.45 24.30
N GLY A 71 -27.56 30.75 23.35
CA GLY A 71 -28.19 30.11 22.19
C GLY A 71 -28.31 31.00 20.94
N GLU A 72 -27.82 32.24 20.96
CA GLU A 72 -27.77 33.10 19.77
C GLU A 72 -26.67 32.65 18.81
N THR A 73 -26.95 32.70 17.51
CA THR A 73 -26.02 32.28 16.45
C THR A 73 -25.66 33.43 15.52
N PHE A 74 -24.39 33.50 15.14
CA PHE A 74 -23.82 34.52 14.26
C PHE A 74 -22.95 33.85 13.21
N GLN A 75 -22.79 34.45 12.03
CA GLN A 75 -21.96 33.88 10.98
C GLN A 75 -21.13 34.91 10.24
N ILE A 76 -19.96 34.50 9.76
CA ILE A 76 -19.10 35.25 8.85
C ILE A 76 -18.58 34.31 7.77
N THR A 77 -18.44 34.81 6.54
CA THR A 77 -17.75 34.11 5.47
C THR A 77 -16.34 34.67 5.35
N ILE A 78 -15.34 33.80 5.33
CA ILE A 78 -13.91 34.16 5.19
C ILE A 78 -13.31 33.42 4.00
N ASP A 79 -12.27 34.01 3.39
CA ASP A 79 -11.36 33.28 2.49
C ASP A 79 -10.19 32.72 3.31
N PRO A 80 -10.09 31.39 3.50
CA PRO A 80 -8.99 30.79 4.25
C PRO A 80 -7.62 30.94 3.59
N ASN A 81 -7.58 31.36 2.32
CA ASN A 81 -6.35 31.59 1.58
C ASN A 81 -5.81 33.03 1.74
N ASP A 82 -6.53 33.95 2.39
CA ASP A 82 -6.11 35.35 2.54
C ASP A 82 -6.45 35.93 3.91
N PHE A 83 -5.43 36.14 4.74
CA PHE A 83 -5.51 36.86 6.02
C PHE A 83 -4.67 38.16 6.03
N ASN A 84 -4.38 38.75 4.86
CA ASN A 84 -3.68 40.04 4.77
C ASN A 84 -4.42 41.16 5.51
N LYS A 85 -5.74 41.01 5.66
CA LYS A 85 -6.58 41.80 6.55
C LYS A 85 -7.41 40.88 7.44
N PRO A 86 -7.56 41.18 8.75
CA PRO A 86 -8.42 40.40 9.62
C PRO A 86 -9.89 40.46 9.19
N TYR A 87 -10.60 39.34 9.31
CA TYR A 87 -12.05 39.32 9.18
C TYR A 87 -12.68 39.67 10.52
N THR A 88 -13.56 40.67 10.56
CA THR A 88 -14.12 41.16 11.82
C THR A 88 -15.61 40.86 11.93
N ILE A 89 -16.03 40.43 13.12
CA ILE A 89 -17.44 40.22 13.47
C ILE A 89 -17.71 40.77 14.87
N GLU A 90 -18.80 41.51 15.02
CA GLU A 90 -19.27 41.99 16.32
C GLU A 90 -20.14 40.92 16.98
N LEU A 91 -19.77 40.46 18.18
CA LEU A 91 -20.40 39.36 18.91
C LEU A 91 -20.70 39.74 20.37
N PRO A 92 -21.72 39.15 21.03
CA PRO A 92 -21.95 39.36 22.46
C PRO A 92 -20.74 38.93 23.28
N LEU A 93 -20.43 39.70 24.33
CA LEU A 93 -19.43 39.30 25.32
C LEU A 93 -19.90 38.02 26.04
N GLY A 94 -19.02 37.03 26.15
CA GLY A 94 -19.35 35.75 26.75
C GLY A 94 -18.61 34.59 26.10
N LYS A 95 -19.05 33.37 26.44
CA LYS A 95 -18.49 32.15 25.86
C LYS A 95 -19.15 31.87 24.51
N LEU A 96 -18.32 31.64 23.49
CA LEU A 96 -18.73 31.32 22.14
C LEU A 96 -18.11 29.98 21.71
N ARG A 97 -18.90 29.17 21.00
CA ARG A 97 -18.44 28.02 20.22
C ARG A 97 -18.39 28.43 18.76
N TYR A 98 -17.30 28.14 18.07
CA TYR A 98 -17.24 28.31 16.62
C TYR A 98 -17.18 26.96 15.92
N SER A 99 -17.80 26.89 14.74
CA SER A 99 -17.79 25.72 13.87
C SER A 99 -17.88 26.12 12.41
N GLY A 100 -17.48 25.22 11.52
CA GLY A 100 -17.52 25.42 10.07
C GLY A 100 -17.10 24.14 9.37
N MET A 101 -17.60 23.92 8.16
CA MET A 101 -17.29 22.72 7.38
C MET A 101 -17.32 23.06 5.90
N GLN A 102 -16.32 22.61 5.16
CA GLN A 102 -16.35 22.58 3.69
C GLN A 102 -16.86 21.20 3.26
N GLN A 103 -18.08 21.17 2.74
CA GLN A 103 -18.73 19.91 2.35
C GLN A 103 -18.21 19.45 0.99
N LEU A 104 -17.43 18.37 0.96
CA LEU A 104 -16.80 17.87 -0.26
C LEU A 104 -16.91 16.35 -0.37
N GLY A 105 -16.81 15.87 -1.61
CA GLY A 105 -16.71 14.43 -1.90
C GLY A 105 -15.36 13.86 -1.48
N ASP A 106 -15.18 12.57 -1.71
CA ASP A 106 -13.99 11.82 -1.32
C ASP A 106 -12.68 12.26 -2.03
N PHE A 107 -12.81 13.06 -3.08
CA PHE A 107 -11.71 13.61 -3.88
C PHE A 107 -11.95 15.11 -4.11
N SER A 108 -10.91 15.93 -3.97
CA SER A 108 -11.06 17.39 -4.03
C SER A 108 -9.84 18.12 -4.58
N LYS A 109 -10.11 19.28 -5.21
CA LYS A 109 -9.12 20.28 -5.60
C LYS A 109 -8.61 21.10 -4.41
N TYR A 110 -9.49 21.35 -3.45
CA TYR A 110 -9.21 22.15 -2.26
C TYR A 110 -9.15 21.24 -1.04
N LEU A 111 -8.26 21.51 -0.09
CA LEU A 111 -8.16 20.78 1.17
C LEU A 111 -9.45 20.99 1.97
N PRO A 112 -10.29 19.96 2.14
CA PRO A 112 -11.51 20.11 2.93
C PRO A 112 -11.13 20.24 4.41
N ILE A 113 -11.70 21.24 5.08
CA ILE A 113 -11.44 21.51 6.49
C ILE A 113 -12.72 21.58 7.32
N ASN A 114 -12.60 21.15 8.57
CA ASN A 114 -13.58 21.27 9.63
C ASN A 114 -13.05 22.19 10.72
N LEU A 115 -13.79 23.25 11.01
CA LEU A 115 -13.52 24.14 12.13
C LEU A 115 -14.31 23.68 13.35
N SER A 116 -13.64 23.69 14.50
CA SER A 116 -14.33 23.59 15.78
C SER A 116 -13.48 24.17 16.89
N GLY A 117 -14.07 24.96 17.77
CA GLY A 117 -13.40 25.42 18.97
C GLY A 117 -14.27 26.29 19.86
N GLU A 118 -13.67 26.78 20.95
CA GLU A 118 -14.30 27.69 21.90
C GLU A 118 -13.45 28.95 22.03
N VAL A 119 -14.11 30.11 22.18
CA VAL A 119 -13.46 31.38 22.49
C VAL A 119 -14.24 32.09 23.58
N GLN A 120 -13.53 32.60 24.58
CA GLN A 120 -14.08 33.50 25.57
C GLN A 120 -13.86 34.93 25.08
N LEU A 121 -14.92 35.63 24.68
CA LEU A 121 -14.85 37.03 24.28
C LEU A 121 -15.11 37.92 25.49
N ASN A 122 -14.06 38.54 26.03
CA ASN A 122 -14.13 39.34 27.27
C ASN A 122 -13.53 40.75 27.12
N GLN A 123 -13.16 41.15 25.91
CA GLN A 123 -12.56 42.44 25.57
C GLN A 123 -13.35 43.12 24.44
N GLU A 124 -13.25 44.44 24.33
CA GLU A 124 -13.86 45.21 23.23
C GLU A 124 -13.27 44.83 21.86
N GLN A 125 -12.01 44.39 21.82
CA GLN A 125 -11.33 43.88 20.64
C GLN A 125 -10.52 42.64 21.03
N GLN A 126 -10.64 41.55 20.27
CA GLN A 126 -9.91 40.31 20.53
C GLN A 126 -9.56 39.60 19.22
N ASN A 127 -8.34 39.07 19.13
CA ASN A 127 -7.91 38.29 17.98
C ASN A 127 -8.21 36.80 18.17
N LEU A 128 -8.49 36.11 17.07
CA LEU A 128 -8.68 34.66 17.03
C LEU A 128 -7.98 34.06 15.82
N THR A 129 -7.18 33.02 16.05
CA THR A 129 -6.77 32.07 15.01
C THR A 129 -7.72 30.88 15.08
N LEU A 130 -8.37 30.57 13.97
CA LEU A 130 -9.30 29.44 13.90
C LEU A 130 -8.53 28.13 13.87
N LEU A 131 -8.97 27.15 14.67
CA LEU A 131 -8.46 25.79 14.60
C LEU A 131 -9.29 24.99 13.59
N ALA A 132 -8.58 24.39 12.64
CA ALA A 132 -9.09 23.52 11.59
C ALA A 132 -8.53 22.11 11.75
N SER A 133 -9.27 21.15 11.20
CA SER A 133 -8.83 19.76 11.03
C SER A 133 -9.23 19.27 9.64
N SER A 134 -8.56 18.23 9.15
CA SER A 134 -8.93 17.55 7.91
C SER A 134 -8.83 16.05 8.09
N ASP A 135 -9.68 15.31 7.41
CA ASP A 135 -9.57 13.86 7.23
C ASP A 135 -8.91 13.49 5.89
N PHE A 136 -8.37 14.46 5.15
CA PHE A 136 -7.77 14.25 3.84
C PHE A 136 -6.24 14.13 3.90
N GLY A 137 -5.72 13.27 3.03
CA GLY A 137 -4.33 13.27 2.61
C GLY A 137 -4.17 13.98 1.27
N LEU A 138 -2.93 14.22 0.86
CA LEU A 138 -2.57 14.83 -0.41
C LEU A 138 -1.71 13.85 -1.21
N LEU A 139 -2.15 13.50 -2.42
CA LEU A 139 -1.32 12.82 -3.40
C LEU A 139 -0.79 13.83 -4.40
N THR A 140 0.52 13.92 -4.56
CA THR A 140 1.17 14.67 -5.64
C THR A 140 2.02 13.75 -6.51
N ILE A 141 2.07 14.05 -7.80
CA ILE A 141 2.91 13.36 -8.78
C ILE A 141 3.62 14.44 -9.58
N ARG A 142 4.95 14.43 -9.59
CA ARG A 142 5.71 15.40 -10.35
C ARG A 142 5.52 15.18 -11.86
N LYS A 143 5.38 16.26 -12.62
CA LYS A 143 5.17 16.24 -14.08
C LYS A 143 6.39 15.72 -14.87
N THR A 144 7.59 15.85 -14.31
CA THR A 144 8.83 15.42 -14.95
C THR A 144 8.76 13.95 -15.36
N ASN A 145 9.30 13.63 -16.55
CA ASN A 145 9.31 12.30 -17.15
C ASN A 145 7.92 11.70 -17.48
N LEU A 146 6.82 12.45 -17.35
CA LEU A 146 5.50 12.07 -17.82
C LEU A 146 5.16 12.77 -19.14
N SER A 147 4.48 12.06 -20.05
CA SER A 147 4.02 12.61 -21.33
C SER A 147 2.56 13.08 -21.31
N THR A 148 1.77 12.59 -20.36
CA THR A 148 0.35 12.93 -20.19
C THR A 148 0.00 13.06 -18.71
N ASN A 149 -1.20 13.59 -18.43
CA ASN A 149 -1.74 13.66 -17.08
C ASN A 149 -1.95 12.23 -16.53
N PRO A 150 -1.56 11.95 -15.27
CA PRO A 150 -1.92 10.72 -14.57
C PRO A 150 -3.43 10.48 -14.59
N VAL A 151 -3.82 9.22 -14.70
CA VAL A 151 -5.23 8.83 -14.73
C VAL A 151 -5.50 7.88 -13.58
N PHE A 152 -6.50 8.18 -12.74
CA PHE A 152 -6.98 7.19 -11.79
C PHE A 152 -7.65 6.05 -12.57
N SER A 153 -7.07 4.86 -12.52
CA SER A 153 -7.65 3.65 -13.09
C SER A 153 -8.68 3.03 -12.14
N SER A 154 -8.59 3.37 -10.85
CA SER A 154 -9.60 3.11 -9.83
C SER A 154 -9.50 4.19 -8.74
N PRO A 155 -10.55 5.00 -8.51
CA PRO A 155 -11.79 5.09 -9.30
C PRO A 155 -11.58 5.82 -10.65
N THR A 156 -12.38 5.55 -11.68
CA THR A 156 -12.17 6.08 -13.05
C THR A 156 -12.72 7.48 -13.32
N ASP A 157 -13.65 7.96 -12.50
CA ASP A 157 -14.41 9.19 -12.78
C ASP A 157 -13.82 10.44 -12.10
N ILE A 158 -12.60 10.32 -11.58
CA ILE A 158 -11.87 11.38 -10.89
C ILE A 158 -10.67 11.79 -11.74
N SER A 159 -10.38 13.09 -11.79
CA SER A 159 -9.20 13.64 -12.47
C SER A 159 -8.23 14.26 -11.47
N PHE A 160 -6.95 14.23 -11.81
CA PHE A 160 -5.95 15.05 -11.12
C PHE A 160 -6.13 16.53 -11.45
N PHE A 161 -5.75 17.37 -10.50
CA PHE A 161 -5.62 18.82 -10.66
C PHE A 161 -4.14 19.18 -10.89
N GLU A 162 -3.88 20.43 -11.27
CA GLU A 162 -2.52 20.90 -11.57
C GLU A 162 -2.12 22.12 -10.74
N SER A 163 -0.89 22.12 -10.24
CA SER A 163 -0.29 23.26 -9.54
C SER A 163 1.23 23.23 -9.74
N GLY A 164 1.77 24.23 -10.43
CA GLY A 164 3.19 24.27 -10.80
C GLY A 164 3.63 22.99 -11.52
N ASP A 165 4.67 22.37 -10.97
CA ASP A 165 5.30 21.13 -11.47
C ASP A 165 4.57 19.84 -11.07
N PHE A 166 3.42 19.92 -10.40
CA PHE A 166 2.73 18.76 -9.86
C PHE A 166 1.33 18.59 -10.46
N TYR A 167 0.99 17.33 -10.70
CA TYR A 167 -0.39 16.85 -10.63
C TYR A 167 -0.72 16.55 -9.17
N TYR A 168 -1.94 16.84 -8.73
CA TYR A 168 -2.33 16.60 -7.35
C TYR A 168 -3.81 16.29 -7.16
N CYS A 169 -4.14 15.68 -6.03
CA CYS A 169 -5.51 15.48 -5.57
C CYS A 169 -5.53 15.36 -4.05
N TYR A 170 -6.46 16.05 -3.39
CA TYR A 170 -6.79 15.74 -2.00
C TYR A 170 -7.72 14.54 -1.97
N ILE A 171 -7.38 13.54 -1.18
CA ILE A 171 -8.10 12.27 -1.13
C ILE A 171 -8.45 11.97 0.33
N LYS A 172 -9.70 11.65 0.61
CA LYS A 172 -10.13 11.29 1.96
C LYS A 172 -9.34 10.09 2.49
N GLY A 173 -8.95 10.14 3.76
CA GLY A 173 -8.17 9.11 4.41
C GLY A 173 -8.83 7.73 4.32
N GLY A 174 -8.01 6.70 4.12
CA GLY A 174 -8.44 5.31 3.98
C GLY A 174 -8.77 4.88 2.55
N ILE A 175 -8.96 5.81 1.62
CA ILE A 175 -9.28 5.48 0.23
C ILE A 175 -8.02 4.99 -0.50
N LYS A 176 -8.15 3.82 -1.13
CA LYS A 176 -7.15 3.26 -2.03
C LYS A 176 -7.38 3.74 -3.45
N THR A 177 -6.32 4.09 -4.16
CA THR A 177 -6.33 4.45 -5.56
C THR A 177 -5.33 3.63 -6.36
N SER A 178 -5.68 3.34 -7.62
CA SER A 178 -4.72 2.90 -8.64
C SER A 178 -4.59 4.00 -9.68
N THR A 179 -3.35 4.35 -10.03
CA THR A 179 -3.04 5.45 -10.92
C THR A 179 -2.19 4.93 -12.08
N GLU A 180 -2.65 5.13 -13.30
CA GLU A 180 -1.89 4.87 -14.52
C GLU A 180 -1.04 6.09 -14.89
N LEU A 181 0.25 5.86 -15.07
CA LEU A 181 1.26 6.83 -15.47
C LEU A 181 1.73 6.52 -16.88
N THR A 182 1.90 7.55 -17.70
CA THR A 182 2.47 7.43 -19.04
C THR A 182 3.78 8.21 -19.11
N THR A 183 4.89 7.52 -19.37
CA THR A 183 6.21 8.16 -19.42
C THR A 183 6.45 8.89 -20.73
N VAL A 184 7.46 9.76 -20.75
CA VAL A 184 8.02 10.33 -21.98
C VAL A 184 8.55 9.23 -22.92
N PRO A 185 8.71 9.50 -24.24
CA PRO A 185 9.22 8.53 -25.21
C PRO A 185 10.60 7.90 -24.88
N PRO A 186 10.84 6.60 -25.19
CA PRO A 186 9.85 5.60 -25.58
C PRO A 186 8.75 5.44 -24.52
N GLU A 187 7.51 5.50 -24.98
CA GLU A 187 6.35 5.58 -24.09
C GLU A 187 6.15 4.25 -23.36
N ASN A 188 6.02 4.30 -22.04
CA ASN A 188 5.58 3.19 -21.23
C ASN A 188 4.37 3.61 -20.39
N LYS A 189 3.40 2.71 -20.24
CA LYS A 189 2.24 2.90 -19.37
C LYS A 189 2.27 1.88 -18.26
N PHE A 190 2.40 2.34 -17.02
CA PHE A 190 2.42 1.47 -15.85
C PHE A 190 1.50 2.00 -14.76
N ARG A 191 1.17 1.16 -13.79
CA ARG A 191 0.28 1.53 -12.69
C ARG A 191 1.00 1.53 -11.35
N ILE A 192 0.54 2.40 -10.47
CA ILE A 192 0.95 2.45 -9.07
C ILE A 192 -0.28 2.43 -8.18
N VAL A 193 -0.14 1.84 -7.00
CA VAL A 193 -1.19 1.78 -5.98
C VAL A 193 -0.83 2.73 -4.84
N ASN A 194 -1.83 3.42 -4.30
CA ASN A 194 -1.67 4.32 -3.16
C ASN A 194 -2.86 4.16 -2.22
N LYS A 195 -2.67 4.43 -0.93
CA LYS A 195 -3.77 4.61 0.03
C LYS A 195 -3.60 5.95 0.73
N SER A 196 -4.63 6.77 0.70
CA SER A 196 -4.60 8.07 1.35
C SER A 196 -4.60 7.92 2.87
N VAL A 197 -3.80 8.73 3.56
CA VAL A 197 -3.79 8.86 5.01
C VAL A 197 -4.03 10.32 5.35
N SER A 198 -4.92 10.59 6.30
CA SER A 198 -5.23 11.96 6.75
C SER A 198 -3.97 12.64 7.25
N PHE A 199 -3.77 13.93 6.91
CA PHE A 199 -2.57 14.70 7.22
C PHE A 199 -1.25 14.10 6.69
N GLN A 200 -1.31 13.25 5.66
CA GLN A 200 -0.12 12.77 4.97
C GLN A 200 -0.06 13.33 3.55
N HIS A 201 1.11 13.86 3.18
CA HIS A 201 1.42 14.26 1.82
C HIS A 201 2.27 13.16 1.19
N ASN A 202 1.66 12.35 0.33
CA ASN A 202 2.36 11.34 -0.45
C ASN A 202 2.76 11.93 -1.80
N ASN A 203 4.06 12.08 -2.03
CA ASN A 203 4.61 12.61 -3.26
C ASN A 203 5.35 11.53 -4.04
N LYS A 204 5.03 11.43 -5.33
CA LYS A 204 5.67 10.49 -6.27
C LYS A 204 6.61 11.23 -7.21
N PHE A 205 7.87 10.81 -7.23
CA PHE A 205 8.86 11.28 -8.20
C PHE A 205 9.15 10.19 -9.22
N ILE A 206 9.14 10.55 -10.50
CA ILE A 206 9.44 9.64 -11.61
C ILE A 206 10.79 10.06 -12.14
N LEU A 207 11.82 9.26 -11.88
CA LEU A 207 13.21 9.63 -12.06
C LEU A 207 13.89 8.69 -13.06
N LYS A 208 14.74 9.25 -13.92
CA LYS A 208 15.68 8.48 -14.74
C LYS A 208 16.98 8.26 -13.99
N GLU A 209 17.79 7.33 -14.48
CA GLU A 209 19.12 7.06 -13.93
C GLU A 209 19.96 8.35 -13.81
N GLY A 210 20.49 8.60 -12.62
CA GLY A 210 21.31 9.78 -12.31
C GLY A 210 20.52 11.04 -11.95
N GLU A 211 19.19 11.05 -12.08
CA GLU A 211 18.35 12.13 -11.57
C GLU A 211 18.19 12.00 -10.05
N THR A 212 18.12 13.14 -9.36
CA THR A 212 17.93 13.21 -7.91
C THR A 212 16.80 14.16 -7.58
N THR A 213 16.15 13.93 -6.44
CA THR A 213 15.13 14.82 -5.90
C THR A 213 15.82 15.96 -5.14
N LEU A 214 15.70 17.19 -5.65
CA LEU A 214 16.00 18.41 -4.90
C LEU A 214 14.67 19.11 -4.66
N PHE A 215 13.97 18.70 -3.60
CA PHE A 215 12.75 19.38 -3.17
C PHE A 215 12.53 19.09 -1.68
N ASP A 216 12.59 20.13 -0.86
CA ASP A 216 12.22 20.06 0.55
C ASP A 216 10.76 20.47 0.66
N PHE A 217 9.92 19.62 1.24
CA PHE A 217 8.57 20.02 1.66
C PHE A 217 8.63 20.50 3.10
N ASP A 218 7.86 21.53 3.43
CA ASP A 218 7.68 21.96 4.80
C ASP A 218 6.79 20.96 5.56
N GLU A 219 7.33 20.31 6.59
CA GLU A 219 6.63 19.31 7.42
C GLU A 219 5.65 19.94 8.44
N ASN A 220 5.48 21.26 8.42
CA ASN A 220 4.67 21.98 9.41
C ASN A 220 3.18 21.55 9.43
N ASP A 221 2.61 21.15 8.29
CA ASP A 221 1.18 20.86 8.16
C ASP A 221 0.89 19.36 8.02
N PHE A 222 1.57 18.69 7.08
CA PHE A 222 1.35 17.29 6.72
C PHE A 222 2.64 16.49 6.94
N ASP A 223 2.50 15.23 7.36
CA ASP A 223 3.60 14.29 7.39
C ASP A 223 3.99 13.95 5.95
N ILE A 224 5.25 14.17 5.59
CA ILE A 224 5.70 14.01 4.21
C ILE A 224 6.15 12.57 3.96
N LYS A 225 5.67 11.97 2.86
CA LYS A 225 6.16 10.72 2.30
C LYS A 225 6.61 10.95 0.87
N MET A 226 7.87 10.63 0.60
CA MET A 226 8.43 10.66 -0.75
C MET A 226 8.64 9.22 -1.21
N ASP A 227 8.07 8.87 -2.35
CA ASP A 227 8.34 7.59 -3.01
C ASP A 227 8.89 7.85 -4.42
N ASP A 228 10.12 7.41 -4.64
CA ASP A 228 10.78 7.47 -5.94
C ASP A 228 10.39 6.27 -6.79
N ILE A 229 10.17 6.52 -8.08
CA ILE A 229 9.96 5.51 -9.11
C ILE A 229 11.11 5.68 -10.10
N LEU A 230 12.07 4.76 -10.03
CA LEU A 230 13.24 4.79 -10.90
C LEU A 230 12.92 4.11 -12.24
N LEU A 231 13.28 4.75 -13.34
CA LEU A 231 13.08 4.28 -14.70
C LEU A 231 14.41 3.84 -15.32
N ASP A 232 14.36 2.83 -16.19
CA ASP A 232 15.48 2.47 -17.07
C ASP A 232 15.49 3.27 -18.39
N SER A 233 16.39 2.89 -19.30
CA SER A 233 16.52 3.46 -20.64
C SER A 233 15.30 3.27 -21.54
N GLU A 234 14.40 2.34 -21.22
CA GLU A 234 13.13 2.11 -21.92
C GLU A 234 11.96 2.83 -21.23
N ASN A 235 12.25 3.68 -20.24
CA ASN A 235 11.29 4.36 -19.37
C ASN A 235 10.34 3.40 -18.64
N LYS A 236 10.78 2.17 -18.40
CA LYS A 236 10.04 1.22 -17.58
C LYS A 236 10.56 1.25 -16.14
N PRO A 237 9.70 1.06 -15.13
CA PRO A 237 10.13 1.10 -13.73
C PRO A 237 11.08 -0.03 -13.34
N THR A 238 12.20 0.30 -12.70
CA THR A 238 13.18 -0.62 -12.11
C THR A 238 13.05 -0.68 -10.58
N PHE A 239 12.41 0.30 -9.97
CA PHE A 239 12.07 0.33 -8.55
C PHE A 239 10.63 0.84 -8.38
N ILE A 240 9.78 0.02 -7.75
CA ILE A 240 8.44 0.42 -7.31
C ILE A 240 8.20 -0.21 -5.95
N LYS A 241 7.90 0.63 -4.98
CA LYS A 241 7.47 0.19 -3.66
C LYS A 241 6.02 -0.31 -3.70
N PRO A 242 5.73 -1.54 -3.20
CA PRO A 242 4.37 -2.00 -3.06
C PRO A 242 3.64 -1.21 -1.95
N LEU A 243 2.32 -1.21 -1.98
CA LEU A 243 1.51 -0.67 -0.89
C LEU A 243 1.56 -1.66 0.29
N THR A 244 2.27 -1.30 1.35
CA THR A 244 2.43 -2.13 2.55
C THR A 244 1.79 -1.46 3.76
N ASP A 245 0.51 -1.74 3.99
CA ASP A 245 -0.27 -1.15 5.09
C ASP A 245 -1.10 -2.17 5.87
N ILE A 246 -1.01 -3.46 5.53
CA ILE A 246 -1.74 -4.55 6.16
C ILE A 246 -0.76 -5.40 6.96
N SER A 247 -0.95 -5.45 8.28
CA SER A 247 -0.24 -6.38 9.15
C SER A 247 -1.01 -7.69 9.24
N LEU A 248 -0.31 -8.81 9.08
CA LEU A 248 -0.90 -10.13 9.24
C LEU A 248 -1.10 -10.45 10.72
N ALA A 249 -2.16 -11.21 11.04
CA ALA A 249 -2.40 -11.70 12.40
C ALA A 249 -1.18 -12.49 12.92
N GLN A 250 -0.94 -12.45 14.24
CA GLN A 250 0.25 -13.05 14.87
C GLN A 250 0.46 -14.53 14.53
N GLN A 251 -0.65 -15.26 14.32
CA GLN A 251 -0.66 -16.68 13.94
C GLN A 251 -0.05 -16.92 12.55
N MET A 252 -0.07 -15.93 11.67
CA MET A 252 0.49 -15.95 10.31
C MET A 252 1.85 -15.24 10.26
N GLY A 253 2.59 -15.27 11.38
CA GLY A 253 3.83 -14.51 11.55
C GLY A 253 5.00 -14.99 10.70
N GLU A 254 4.90 -16.19 10.12
CA GLU A 254 5.91 -16.85 9.30
C GLU A 254 5.28 -17.23 7.94
N SER A 255 4.39 -16.37 7.42
CA SER A 255 3.65 -16.59 6.17
C SER A 255 4.60 -16.76 4.98
N SER A 256 4.76 -18.00 4.50
CA SER A 256 5.74 -18.36 3.48
C SER A 256 5.16 -18.46 2.06
N GLY A 257 3.90 -18.87 1.91
CA GLY A 257 3.22 -18.94 0.59
C GLY A 257 1.84 -18.27 0.55
N LEU A 258 1.33 -18.01 -0.65
CA LEU A 258 -0.01 -17.45 -0.87
C LEU A 258 -0.74 -18.14 -2.02
N ALA A 259 -2.04 -18.41 -1.87
CA ALA A 259 -2.89 -18.78 -2.99
C ALA A 259 -4.28 -18.16 -2.92
N LYS A 260 -4.89 -18.00 -4.11
CA LYS A 260 -6.26 -17.51 -4.28
C LYS A 260 -7.16 -18.64 -4.77
N ILE A 261 -8.32 -18.82 -4.15
CA ILE A 261 -9.38 -19.73 -4.60
C ILE A 261 -10.70 -18.95 -4.63
N GLY A 262 -11.19 -18.62 -5.82
CA GLY A 262 -12.30 -17.66 -5.96
C GLY A 262 -11.89 -16.31 -5.39
N ASP A 263 -12.66 -15.77 -4.44
CA ASP A 263 -12.34 -14.51 -3.74
C ASP A 263 -11.66 -14.73 -2.37
N ARG A 264 -11.24 -15.96 -2.07
CA ARG A 264 -10.66 -16.34 -0.77
C ARG A 264 -9.14 -16.50 -0.90
N TYR A 265 -8.41 -16.08 0.14
CA TYR A 265 -6.96 -16.11 0.18
C TYR A 265 -6.47 -17.04 1.28
N PHE A 266 -5.47 -17.83 0.95
CA PHE A 266 -4.89 -18.83 1.84
C PHE A 266 -3.38 -18.60 1.94
N SER A 267 -2.85 -18.83 3.13
CA SER A 267 -1.43 -18.82 3.46
C SER A 267 -1.07 -20.07 4.27
N ILE A 268 0.22 -20.32 4.41
CA ILE A 268 0.85 -21.30 5.30
C ILE A 268 2.00 -20.63 6.02
N ASN A 269 2.34 -21.11 7.21
CA ASN A 269 3.60 -20.74 7.85
C ASN A 269 4.74 -21.66 7.41
N ASP A 270 5.97 -21.14 7.49
CA ASP A 270 7.23 -21.83 7.22
C ASP A 270 7.46 -23.10 8.10
N GLY A 271 8.52 -23.85 7.79
CA GLY A 271 8.96 -25.09 8.41
C GLY A 271 8.91 -25.15 9.94
N GLY A 272 8.44 -26.28 10.48
CA GLY A 272 8.44 -26.55 11.92
C GLY A 272 7.22 -26.01 12.67
N ASN A 273 6.32 -25.30 12.00
CA ASN A 273 5.02 -24.89 12.54
C ASN A 273 4.02 -26.06 12.61
N ASP A 274 2.82 -25.79 13.14
CA ASP A 274 1.69 -26.72 13.02
C ASP A 274 1.31 -26.91 11.53
N PRO A 275 0.88 -28.11 11.09
CA PRO A 275 0.48 -28.39 9.71
C PRO A 275 -0.90 -27.78 9.38
N LYS A 276 -0.96 -26.45 9.33
CA LYS A 276 -2.19 -25.68 9.16
C LYS A 276 -2.12 -24.78 7.95
N ILE A 277 -3.23 -24.75 7.22
CA ILE A 277 -3.51 -23.76 6.18
C ILE A 277 -4.36 -22.66 6.82
N GLN A 278 -4.04 -21.40 6.54
CA GLN A 278 -4.65 -20.24 7.13
C GLN A 278 -5.43 -19.48 6.07
N GLU A 279 -6.73 -19.29 6.28
CA GLU A 279 -7.52 -18.40 5.44
C GLU A 279 -7.48 -16.99 6.02
N LEU A 280 -7.19 -15.99 5.19
CA LEU A 280 -7.02 -14.61 5.63
C LEU A 280 -7.93 -13.62 4.89
N ASN A 281 -8.27 -12.54 5.57
CA ASN A 281 -8.91 -11.38 4.97
C ASN A 281 -7.82 -10.47 4.39
N PRO A 282 -7.69 -10.33 3.06
CA PRO A 282 -6.61 -9.55 2.45
C PRO A 282 -6.78 -8.04 2.65
N LEU A 283 -7.95 -7.56 3.09
CA LEU A 283 -8.19 -6.14 3.34
C LEU A 283 -7.79 -5.71 4.76
N THR A 284 -7.78 -6.65 5.71
CA THR A 284 -7.49 -6.37 7.13
C THR A 284 -6.28 -7.12 7.67
N GLY A 285 -5.81 -8.17 7.00
CA GLY A 285 -4.76 -9.07 7.47
C GLY A 285 -5.22 -10.04 8.57
N GLU A 286 -6.53 -10.06 8.87
CA GLU A 286 -7.10 -10.91 9.91
C GLU A 286 -7.16 -12.37 9.47
N LEU A 287 -6.85 -13.26 10.40
CA LEU A 287 -7.09 -14.70 10.25
C LEU A 287 -8.59 -14.97 10.32
N ILE A 288 -9.15 -15.56 9.26
CA ILE A 288 -10.55 -15.98 9.19
C ILE A 288 -10.73 -17.33 9.87
N ARG A 289 -9.88 -18.32 9.52
CA ARG A 289 -9.87 -19.66 10.12
C ARG A 289 -8.58 -20.41 9.80
N GLU A 290 -8.32 -21.46 10.59
CA GLU A 290 -7.26 -22.45 10.34
C GLU A 290 -7.87 -23.79 9.87
N ILE A 291 -7.15 -24.48 9.00
CA ILE A 291 -7.52 -25.79 8.44
C ILE A 291 -6.34 -26.74 8.67
N THR A 292 -6.54 -27.78 9.47
CA THR A 292 -5.46 -28.72 9.84
C THR A 292 -5.33 -29.82 8.79
N VAL A 293 -4.11 -30.09 8.34
CA VAL A 293 -3.79 -31.25 7.49
C VAL A 293 -3.43 -32.43 8.38
N ILE A 294 -4.41 -33.29 8.66
CA ILE A 294 -4.34 -34.25 9.78
C ILE A 294 -3.36 -35.42 9.57
N ASN A 295 -2.95 -35.65 8.32
CA ASN A 295 -2.07 -36.76 7.94
C ASN A 295 -0.69 -36.27 7.43
N ALA A 296 -0.32 -35.02 7.72
CA ALA A 296 0.97 -34.45 7.38
C ALA A 296 1.59 -33.72 8.59
N THR A 297 2.90 -33.49 8.50
CA THR A 297 3.62 -32.58 9.39
C THR A 297 4.21 -31.47 8.55
N ASN A 298 4.27 -30.24 9.05
CA ASN A 298 5.02 -29.17 8.41
C ASN A 298 6.51 -29.38 8.71
N LYS A 299 7.19 -30.11 7.83
CA LYS A 299 8.62 -30.37 7.98
C LYS A 299 9.44 -29.20 7.44
N ASP A 300 9.11 -28.71 6.25
CA ASP A 300 9.64 -27.46 5.67
C ASP A 300 8.68 -27.00 4.56
N TRP A 301 7.54 -26.42 4.96
CA TRP A 301 6.51 -25.92 4.04
C TRP A 301 6.87 -24.52 3.56
N GLU A 302 7.10 -24.37 2.26
CA GLU A 302 7.64 -23.11 1.71
C GLU A 302 6.58 -22.32 0.92
N ASP A 303 5.80 -22.98 0.06
CA ASP A 303 4.90 -22.28 -0.84
C ASP A 303 3.58 -23.06 -1.06
N LEU A 304 2.56 -22.40 -1.62
CA LEU A 304 1.33 -23.04 -2.08
C LEU A 304 0.82 -22.52 -3.43
N THR A 305 0.25 -23.42 -4.22
CA THR A 305 -0.39 -23.08 -5.50
C THR A 305 -1.69 -23.87 -5.67
N THR A 306 -2.45 -23.57 -6.72
CA THR A 306 -3.73 -24.24 -6.97
C THR A 306 -3.89 -24.67 -8.43
N SER A 307 -4.58 -25.77 -8.61
CA SER A 307 -5.30 -26.08 -9.85
C SER A 307 -6.77 -25.73 -9.69
N SER A 308 -7.58 -25.99 -10.71
CA SER A 308 -9.03 -25.84 -10.63
C SER A 308 -9.71 -26.76 -9.60
N THR A 309 -9.03 -27.80 -9.10
CA THR A 309 -9.63 -28.84 -8.23
C THR A 309 -8.86 -29.11 -6.95
N HIS A 310 -7.57 -28.77 -6.90
CA HIS A 310 -6.69 -29.09 -5.78
C HIS A 310 -5.83 -27.88 -5.40
N LEU A 311 -5.57 -27.76 -4.10
CA LEU A 311 -4.51 -26.93 -3.54
C LEU A 311 -3.28 -27.83 -3.32
N PHE A 312 -2.11 -27.27 -3.61
CA PHE A 312 -0.82 -27.93 -3.45
C PHE A 312 0.03 -27.16 -2.44
N ILE A 313 0.75 -27.87 -1.57
CA ILE A 313 1.69 -27.27 -0.61
C ILE A 313 3.07 -27.90 -0.81
N GLY A 314 4.11 -27.08 -0.94
CA GLY A 314 5.48 -27.53 -1.08
C GLY A 314 6.11 -27.87 0.27
N ASP A 315 6.20 -29.16 0.63
CA ASP A 315 7.04 -29.65 1.74
C ASP A 315 8.40 -30.06 1.19
N PHE A 316 9.15 -29.07 0.74
CA PHE A 316 10.35 -29.26 -0.05
C PHE A 316 11.50 -28.31 0.31
N GLY A 317 11.34 -27.50 1.36
CA GLY A 317 12.43 -26.72 1.93
C GLY A 317 13.62 -27.60 2.28
N ASN A 318 14.82 -27.10 2.00
CA ASN A 318 16.06 -27.84 2.11
C ASN A 318 17.27 -26.90 2.30
N ASN A 319 17.12 -25.89 3.18
CA ASN A 319 18.18 -24.97 3.59
C ASN A 319 19.51 -25.67 3.94
N TYR A 320 19.45 -26.89 4.49
CA TYR A 320 20.60 -27.71 4.88
C TYR A 320 21.16 -28.61 3.76
N GLY A 321 20.48 -28.72 2.62
CA GLY A 321 20.90 -29.51 1.46
C GLY A 321 20.95 -31.02 1.69
N ASN A 322 20.28 -31.52 2.73
CA ASN A 322 20.39 -32.91 3.20
C ASN A 322 19.05 -33.67 3.28
N ARG A 323 17.93 -33.03 2.91
CA ARG A 323 16.61 -33.67 2.83
C ARG A 323 16.59 -34.74 1.73
N LYS A 324 15.95 -35.87 2.02
CA LYS A 324 15.76 -37.01 1.08
C LYS A 324 14.28 -37.35 0.85
N ASP A 325 13.40 -36.53 1.38
CA ASP A 325 11.96 -36.73 1.50
C ASP A 325 11.21 -35.47 1.07
N LEU A 326 11.70 -34.83 0.00
CA LEU A 326 11.01 -33.71 -0.63
C LEU A 326 9.68 -34.21 -1.20
N ASN A 327 8.61 -33.47 -0.96
CA ASN A 327 7.29 -33.84 -1.46
C ASN A 327 6.40 -32.60 -1.65
N VAL A 328 5.34 -32.78 -2.43
CA VAL A 328 4.23 -31.82 -2.51
C VAL A 328 2.98 -32.48 -1.94
N LEU A 329 2.31 -31.80 -1.02
CA LEU A 329 1.00 -32.20 -0.50
C LEU A 329 -0.08 -31.77 -1.49
N LYS A 330 -1.07 -32.62 -1.73
CA LYS A 330 -2.19 -32.37 -2.65
C LYS A 330 -3.51 -32.55 -1.92
N ILE A 331 -4.33 -31.48 -1.88
CA ILE A 331 -5.57 -31.42 -1.10
C ILE A 331 -6.73 -31.01 -2.01
N PRO A 332 -7.85 -31.75 -2.03
CA PRO A 332 -9.04 -31.34 -2.78
C PRO A 332 -9.58 -29.99 -2.29
N ILE A 333 -9.80 -29.04 -3.21
CA ILE A 333 -10.38 -27.72 -2.88
C ILE A 333 -11.77 -27.89 -2.27
N SER A 334 -12.55 -28.89 -2.71
CA SER A 334 -13.86 -29.20 -2.11
C SER A 334 -13.79 -29.43 -0.61
N ASP A 335 -12.73 -30.08 -0.13
CA ASP A 335 -12.59 -30.44 1.28
C ASP A 335 -12.08 -29.23 2.06
N LEU A 336 -11.09 -28.52 1.50
CA LEU A 336 -10.56 -27.27 2.04
C LEU A 336 -11.67 -26.23 2.29
N LEU A 337 -12.57 -26.03 1.33
CA LEU A 337 -13.60 -24.99 1.44
C LEU A 337 -14.73 -25.36 2.40
N ASN A 338 -14.95 -26.65 2.68
CA ASN A 338 -16.10 -27.15 3.47
C ASN A 338 -15.73 -27.72 4.85
N SER A 339 -14.45 -27.83 5.19
CA SER A 339 -13.96 -28.42 6.45
C SER A 339 -12.91 -27.52 7.13
N THR A 340 -12.59 -27.84 8.38
CA THR A 340 -11.45 -27.31 9.15
C THR A 340 -10.37 -28.38 9.37
N GLU A 341 -10.60 -29.60 8.87
CA GLU A 341 -9.65 -30.71 8.87
C GLU A 341 -9.69 -31.37 7.49
N VAL A 342 -8.51 -31.61 6.91
CA VAL A 342 -8.35 -32.21 5.58
C VAL A 342 -7.23 -33.25 5.59
N SER A 343 -7.28 -34.20 4.67
CA SER A 343 -6.16 -35.10 4.39
C SER A 343 -5.50 -34.71 3.07
N ALA A 344 -4.18 -34.92 2.97
CA ALA A 344 -3.41 -34.71 1.75
C ALA A 344 -2.93 -36.03 1.14
N GLU A 345 -2.91 -36.10 -0.19
CA GLU A 345 -2.02 -37.01 -0.92
C GLU A 345 -0.61 -36.42 -0.99
N THR A 346 0.41 -37.25 -1.24
CA THR A 346 1.79 -36.79 -1.36
C THR A 346 2.35 -37.12 -2.74
N ILE A 347 3.13 -36.19 -3.29
CA ILE A 347 3.84 -36.33 -4.56
C ILE A 347 5.33 -36.23 -4.25
N PRO A 348 6.00 -37.35 -3.92
CA PRO A 348 7.40 -37.34 -3.54
C PRO A 348 8.31 -37.15 -4.75
N PHE A 349 9.41 -36.43 -4.56
CA PHE A 349 10.42 -36.25 -5.59
C PHE A 349 11.84 -36.17 -5.04
N SER A 350 12.82 -36.28 -5.93
CA SER A 350 14.24 -36.09 -5.63
C SER A 350 14.95 -35.52 -6.85
N TYR A 351 16.09 -34.84 -6.64
CA TYR A 351 16.89 -34.33 -7.74
C TYR A 351 17.87 -35.38 -8.24
N GLN A 352 17.96 -35.55 -9.56
CA GLN A 352 18.87 -36.50 -10.19
C GLN A 352 20.33 -36.19 -9.87
N ASP A 353 20.68 -34.91 -9.70
CA ASP A 353 22.05 -34.42 -9.51
C ASP A 353 22.45 -34.20 -8.04
N GLN A 354 21.50 -34.31 -7.08
CA GLN A 354 21.81 -34.27 -5.65
C GLN A 354 22.30 -35.64 -5.17
N VAL A 355 23.62 -35.85 -5.24
CA VAL A 355 24.27 -37.10 -4.80
C VAL A 355 24.96 -36.99 -3.44
N ASP A 356 25.18 -35.77 -2.95
CA ASP A 356 25.77 -35.46 -1.65
C ASP A 356 24.70 -34.85 -0.73
N PHE A 357 24.45 -35.49 0.40
CA PHE A 357 23.49 -35.07 1.42
C PHE A 357 24.20 -34.73 2.74
N SER A 358 25.48 -34.37 2.68
CA SER A 358 26.16 -33.76 3.82
C SER A 358 25.51 -32.41 4.12
N SER A 359 25.22 -32.18 5.41
CA SER A 359 24.57 -30.95 5.87
C SER A 359 25.42 -29.72 5.54
N LYS A 360 24.90 -28.84 4.70
CA LYS A 360 25.50 -27.56 4.28
C LYS A 360 24.45 -26.43 4.41
N PRO A 361 24.21 -25.95 5.64
CA PRO A 361 23.24 -24.87 5.89
C PRO A 361 23.57 -23.66 5.01
N ASN A 362 22.61 -23.24 4.19
CA ASN A 362 22.68 -22.08 3.31
C ASN A 362 23.93 -22.08 2.41
N ALA A 363 24.38 -23.27 2.02
CA ALA A 363 25.58 -23.50 1.21
C ALA A 363 25.36 -24.69 0.27
N ASN A 364 24.21 -24.69 -0.41
CA ASN A 364 23.82 -25.67 -1.42
C ASN A 364 22.86 -25.05 -2.45
N ASN A 365 22.56 -25.77 -3.54
CA ASN A 365 21.67 -25.32 -4.62
C ASN A 365 20.48 -26.27 -4.86
N TYR A 366 20.08 -27.00 -3.81
CA TYR A 366 19.00 -27.99 -3.82
C TYR A 366 17.88 -27.63 -2.84
N ASP A 367 17.81 -26.35 -2.51
CA ASP A 367 16.75 -25.75 -1.72
C ASP A 367 15.61 -25.34 -2.64
N CYS A 368 14.43 -25.93 -2.48
CA CYS A 368 13.25 -25.64 -3.27
C CYS A 368 12.37 -24.75 -2.44
N GLU A 369 11.97 -23.58 -2.95
CA GLU A 369 11.15 -22.68 -2.14
C GLU A 369 9.93 -22.14 -2.86
N SER A 370 9.82 -22.28 -4.18
CA SER A 370 8.65 -21.77 -4.89
C SER A 370 8.20 -22.65 -6.05
N PHE A 371 6.91 -22.55 -6.38
CA PHE A 371 6.32 -23.30 -7.48
C PHE A 371 4.95 -22.79 -7.90
N PHE A 372 4.55 -23.10 -9.13
CA PHE A 372 3.17 -22.91 -9.58
C PHE A 372 2.65 -24.10 -10.39
N TYR A 373 1.33 -24.21 -10.53
CA TYR A 373 0.69 -25.23 -11.35
C TYR A 373 0.33 -24.69 -12.74
N LEU A 374 0.80 -25.36 -13.79
CA LEU A 374 0.46 -25.02 -15.18
C LEU A 374 0.33 -26.29 -16.03
N ASN A 375 -0.72 -26.35 -16.86
CA ASN A 375 -0.89 -27.41 -17.87
C ASN A 375 -0.76 -28.85 -17.34
N GLY A 376 -1.25 -29.13 -16.12
CA GLY A 376 -1.21 -30.47 -15.54
C GLY A 376 0.06 -30.80 -14.77
N LYS A 377 0.96 -29.84 -14.58
CA LYS A 377 2.28 -30.04 -13.97
C LYS A 377 2.58 -28.97 -12.95
N LEU A 378 3.45 -29.32 -12.00
CA LEU A 378 4.02 -28.41 -11.03
C LEU A 378 5.39 -27.96 -11.54
N HIS A 379 5.60 -26.65 -11.58
CA HIS A 379 6.83 -26.01 -12.03
C HIS A 379 7.55 -25.45 -10.81
N LEU A 380 8.68 -26.07 -10.44
CA LEU A 380 9.40 -25.82 -9.19
C LEU A 380 10.65 -24.98 -9.46
N PHE A 381 10.97 -24.06 -8.54
CA PHE A 381 12.12 -23.17 -8.61
C PHE A 381 12.94 -23.24 -7.34
N THR A 382 14.27 -23.35 -7.51
CA THR A 382 15.19 -23.45 -6.38
C THR A 382 15.72 -22.10 -5.92
N LYS A 383 16.02 -22.02 -4.63
CA LYS A 383 16.74 -20.96 -3.93
C LYS A 383 18.23 -21.33 -3.84
N ASN A 384 19.02 -20.97 -4.85
CA ASN A 384 20.41 -21.41 -4.88
C ASN A 384 21.31 -20.52 -4.00
N TRP A 385 21.66 -21.00 -2.82
CA TRP A 385 22.50 -20.28 -1.87
C TRP A 385 23.93 -20.03 -2.35
N GLU A 386 24.55 -20.96 -3.09
CA GLU A 386 25.97 -20.83 -3.45
C GLU A 386 26.20 -19.88 -4.63
N ASN A 387 25.24 -19.77 -5.53
CA ASN A 387 25.42 -19.07 -6.81
C ASN A 387 24.36 -18.02 -7.14
N ASN A 388 23.35 -17.82 -6.28
CA ASN A 388 22.29 -16.82 -6.44
C ASN A 388 21.55 -16.96 -7.79
N LYS A 389 21.40 -18.20 -8.24
CA LYS A 389 20.60 -18.58 -9.41
C LYS A 389 19.30 -19.27 -8.97
N THR A 390 18.50 -19.65 -9.94
CA THR A 390 17.38 -20.58 -9.73
C THR A 390 17.38 -21.63 -10.83
N ARG A 391 17.00 -22.86 -10.48
CA ARG A 391 16.79 -23.94 -11.43
C ARG A 391 15.31 -24.25 -11.51
N HIS A 392 14.83 -24.47 -12.72
CA HIS A 392 13.45 -24.85 -12.99
C HIS A 392 13.37 -26.37 -13.17
N TYR A 393 12.46 -27.01 -12.43
CA TYR A 393 12.12 -28.42 -12.56
C TYR A 393 10.64 -28.59 -12.85
N ILE A 394 10.28 -29.69 -13.51
CA ILE A 394 8.89 -30.04 -13.80
C ILE A 394 8.56 -31.34 -13.08
N LEU A 395 7.50 -31.32 -12.28
CA LEU A 395 6.97 -32.46 -11.55
C LEU A 395 5.57 -32.80 -12.06
N ASP A 396 5.35 -34.06 -12.42
CA ASP A 396 4.02 -34.51 -12.83
C ASP A 396 3.10 -34.63 -11.62
N ASP A 397 1.83 -34.25 -11.75
CA ASP A 397 0.80 -34.46 -10.73
C ASP A 397 0.36 -35.94 -10.68
N LEU A 398 1.30 -36.80 -10.25
CA LEU A 398 1.13 -38.24 -10.12
C LEU A 398 1.49 -38.64 -8.69
N ASN A 399 0.63 -39.42 -8.05
CA ASN A 399 0.86 -39.96 -6.71
C ASN A 399 1.90 -41.13 -6.74
N GLN A 400 3.15 -40.80 -7.11
CA GLN A 400 4.30 -41.69 -7.18
C GLN A 400 5.62 -40.90 -7.09
N ALA A 401 6.68 -41.58 -6.66
CA ALA A 401 8.02 -40.97 -6.56
C ALA A 401 8.62 -40.65 -7.93
N GLN A 402 9.16 -39.44 -8.07
CA GLN A 402 9.77 -38.94 -9.31
C GLN A 402 11.22 -38.50 -9.08
N VAL A 403 12.07 -38.66 -10.09
CA VAL A 403 13.45 -38.18 -10.08
C VAL A 403 13.57 -37.09 -11.13
N LEU A 404 13.85 -35.85 -10.70
CA LEU A 404 13.79 -34.66 -11.54
C LEU A 404 15.17 -34.26 -12.04
N SER A 405 15.26 -33.92 -13.33
CA SER A 405 16.42 -33.27 -13.93
C SER A 405 16.12 -31.79 -14.13
N SER A 406 17.11 -30.91 -13.89
CA SER A 406 16.97 -29.47 -14.14
C SER A 406 16.63 -29.24 -15.61
N LYS A 407 15.53 -28.52 -15.87
CA LYS A 407 15.09 -28.18 -17.23
C LYS A 407 15.88 -27.01 -17.79
N GLU A 408 16.07 -25.98 -16.96
CA GLU A 408 16.79 -24.76 -17.28
C GLU A 408 17.30 -24.11 -15.98
N GLU A 409 18.25 -23.17 -16.11
CA GLU A 409 18.83 -22.42 -15.00
C GLU A 409 18.87 -20.93 -15.36
N PHE A 410 18.56 -20.07 -14.39
CA PHE A 410 18.53 -18.63 -14.56
C PHE A 410 19.36 -17.93 -13.49
N ASP A 411 20.17 -16.96 -13.92
CA ASP A 411 20.95 -16.09 -13.06
C ASP A 411 20.05 -14.99 -12.45
N SER A 412 19.28 -15.38 -11.44
CA SER A 412 18.29 -14.54 -10.74
C SER A 412 18.90 -13.35 -10.01
N LYS A 413 20.22 -13.35 -9.78
CA LYS A 413 20.92 -12.32 -8.99
C LYS A 413 20.31 -12.18 -7.59
N GLY A 414 19.93 -13.29 -6.99
CA GLY A 414 19.33 -13.36 -5.66
C GLY A 414 18.63 -14.69 -5.41
N LEU A 415 18.07 -14.81 -4.22
CA LEU A 415 17.38 -15.98 -3.69
C LEU A 415 15.90 -15.87 -4.04
N ILE A 416 15.36 -16.85 -4.78
CA ILE A 416 13.95 -16.92 -5.15
C ILE A 416 13.18 -17.62 -4.03
N THR A 417 12.06 -17.04 -3.62
CA THR A 417 11.26 -17.48 -2.47
C THR A 417 9.79 -17.72 -2.80
N GLY A 418 9.23 -17.01 -3.79
CA GLY A 418 7.85 -17.20 -4.21
C GLY A 418 7.71 -17.20 -5.72
N ALA A 419 6.70 -17.88 -6.25
CA ALA A 419 6.39 -17.88 -7.68
C ALA A 419 4.89 -17.98 -7.93
N ASP A 420 4.40 -17.24 -8.92
CA ASP A 420 3.04 -17.44 -9.41
C ASP A 420 2.95 -17.16 -10.91
N ILE A 421 1.87 -17.65 -11.52
CA ILE A 421 1.57 -17.49 -12.94
C ILE A 421 0.18 -16.89 -13.13
N SER A 422 0.07 -15.98 -14.09
CA SER A 422 -1.19 -15.36 -14.45
C SER A 422 -2.21 -16.39 -14.94
N GLU A 423 -3.51 -16.07 -14.80
CA GLU A 423 -4.60 -16.99 -15.16
C GLU A 423 -4.57 -17.45 -16.64
N ASN A 424 -4.07 -16.61 -17.55
CA ASN A 424 -3.89 -16.95 -18.96
C ASN A 424 -2.62 -17.79 -19.24
N GLY A 425 -1.74 -17.98 -18.25
CA GLY A 425 -0.50 -18.75 -18.38
C GLY A 425 0.60 -18.06 -19.18
N GLU A 426 0.52 -16.73 -19.38
CA GLU A 426 1.42 -15.97 -20.26
C GLU A 426 2.47 -15.14 -19.50
N GLU A 427 2.23 -14.88 -18.22
CA GLU A 427 3.03 -13.99 -17.37
C GLU A 427 3.38 -14.71 -16.06
N ILE A 428 4.67 -14.80 -15.76
CA ILE A 428 5.18 -15.42 -14.52
C ILE A 428 5.85 -14.35 -13.67
N ILE A 429 5.66 -14.44 -12.37
CA ILE A 429 6.39 -13.62 -11.41
C ILE A 429 7.19 -14.53 -10.49
N LEU A 430 8.49 -14.25 -10.36
CA LEU A 430 9.34 -14.85 -9.33
C LEU A 430 9.72 -13.78 -8.30
N LEU A 431 9.29 -13.97 -7.07
CA LEU A 431 9.66 -13.15 -5.92
C LEU A 431 11.01 -13.61 -5.36
N GLY A 432 11.82 -12.68 -4.90
CA GLY A 432 13.04 -13.00 -4.19
C GLY A 432 13.70 -11.79 -3.56
N TYR A 433 14.88 -11.99 -2.97
CA TYR A 433 15.70 -10.92 -2.42
C TYR A 433 17.18 -11.13 -2.71
N ASP A 434 17.95 -10.04 -2.75
CA ASP A 434 19.40 -10.16 -2.87
C ASP A 434 20.02 -10.67 -1.54
N ASN A 435 21.10 -11.45 -1.61
CA ASN A 435 21.70 -12.05 -0.41
C ASN A 435 22.72 -11.10 0.25
N SER A 436 22.26 -9.98 0.81
CA SER A 436 23.10 -8.94 1.42
C SER A 436 22.83 -8.71 2.91
N GLY A 437 22.23 -9.69 3.59
CA GLY A 437 21.89 -9.61 5.02
C GLY A 437 20.86 -8.52 5.31
N LEU A 438 21.14 -7.63 6.26
CA LEU A 438 20.20 -6.54 6.62
C LEU A 438 20.02 -5.49 5.52
N ASN A 439 20.90 -5.45 4.51
CA ASN A 439 20.80 -4.54 3.38
C ASN A 439 20.07 -5.17 2.18
N SER A 440 19.50 -6.37 2.35
CA SER A 440 18.82 -7.08 1.28
C SER A 440 17.63 -6.27 0.77
N GLN A 441 17.50 -6.22 -0.55
CA GLN A 441 16.32 -5.68 -1.21
C GLN A 441 15.52 -6.79 -1.86
N SER A 442 14.22 -6.76 -1.62
CA SER A 442 13.26 -7.62 -2.29
C SER A 442 13.06 -7.17 -3.73
N PHE A 443 12.80 -8.12 -4.61
CA PHE A 443 12.58 -7.91 -6.03
C PHE A 443 11.58 -8.92 -6.58
N ILE A 444 11.06 -8.58 -7.76
CA ILE A 444 10.36 -9.51 -8.62
C ILE A 444 11.05 -9.62 -9.97
N TRP A 445 11.11 -10.83 -10.51
CA TRP A 445 11.33 -11.09 -11.92
C TRP A 445 10.00 -11.31 -12.62
N LEU A 446 9.75 -10.50 -13.64
CA LEU A 446 8.59 -10.55 -14.51
C LEU A 446 9.02 -11.25 -15.80
N LEU A 447 8.45 -12.43 -16.05
CA LEU A 447 8.76 -13.25 -17.22
C LEU A 447 7.54 -13.30 -18.15
N SER A 448 7.76 -13.02 -19.43
CA SER A 448 6.71 -13.05 -20.45
C SER A 448 7.29 -13.44 -21.81
N SER A 449 6.43 -13.70 -22.80
CA SER A 449 6.86 -14.01 -24.17
C SER A 449 7.84 -15.20 -24.28
N PHE A 450 7.72 -16.17 -23.36
CA PHE A 450 8.52 -17.39 -23.37
C PHE A 450 7.95 -18.45 -24.32
N SER A 451 8.77 -19.43 -24.69
CA SER A 451 8.36 -20.49 -25.62
C SER A 451 7.95 -21.74 -24.86
N GLY A 452 6.64 -22.03 -24.84
CA GLY A 452 6.11 -23.22 -24.16
C GLY A 452 6.41 -23.18 -22.67
N THR A 453 7.21 -24.13 -22.18
CA THR A 453 7.64 -24.21 -20.77
C THR A 453 9.10 -23.78 -20.55
N ASP A 454 9.75 -23.19 -21.56
CA ASP A 454 11.10 -22.64 -21.43
C ASP A 454 11.01 -21.20 -20.93
N PHE A 455 10.66 -21.03 -19.66
CA PHE A 455 10.21 -19.76 -19.07
C PHE A 455 11.29 -18.68 -19.11
N PHE A 456 12.57 -19.06 -19.11
CA PHE A 456 13.68 -18.12 -19.20
C PHE A 456 14.07 -17.77 -20.65
N SER A 457 13.37 -18.29 -21.66
CA SER A 457 13.65 -17.97 -23.07
C SER A 457 13.12 -16.59 -23.49
N GLY A 458 12.11 -16.07 -22.77
CA GLY A 458 11.38 -14.85 -23.11
C GLY A 458 11.98 -13.57 -22.54
N THR A 459 11.12 -12.54 -22.46
CA THR A 459 11.41 -11.29 -21.75
C THR A 459 11.60 -11.58 -20.27
N LYS A 460 12.61 -10.96 -19.67
CA LYS A 460 12.97 -11.09 -18.26
C LYS A 460 13.25 -9.71 -17.71
N ARG A 461 12.43 -9.29 -16.75
CA ARG A 461 12.51 -7.93 -16.21
C ARG A 461 12.55 -7.96 -14.70
N LYS A 462 13.56 -7.31 -14.11
CA LYS A 462 13.70 -7.20 -12.66
C LYS A 462 13.15 -5.84 -12.20
N THR A 463 12.30 -5.87 -11.17
CA THR A 463 11.84 -4.67 -10.47
C THR A 463 12.13 -4.84 -8.98
N ILE A 464 12.82 -3.87 -8.39
CA ILE A 464 13.12 -3.82 -6.96
C ILE A 464 11.89 -3.28 -6.22
N LEU A 465 11.58 -3.88 -5.07
CA LEU A 465 10.42 -3.55 -4.24
C LEU A 465 10.78 -2.72 -3.01
N GLY A 466 12.03 -2.80 -2.55
CA GLY A 466 12.53 -2.08 -1.37
C GLY A 466 13.27 -2.98 -0.39
N SER A 467 13.68 -2.39 0.73
CA SER A 467 14.37 -3.08 1.82
C SER A 467 13.44 -3.92 2.69
N LEU A 468 14.03 -4.73 3.58
CA LEU A 468 13.30 -5.49 4.62
C LEU A 468 12.41 -4.61 5.51
N SER A 469 12.79 -3.36 5.76
CA SER A 469 11.95 -2.42 6.53
C SER A 469 10.68 -1.96 5.81
N ILE A 470 10.64 -2.09 4.49
CA ILE A 470 9.50 -1.73 3.65
C ILE A 470 8.62 -2.95 3.40
N THR A 471 9.24 -4.10 3.10
CA THR A 471 8.55 -5.26 2.54
C THR A 471 8.48 -6.44 3.50
N SER A 472 9.02 -6.32 4.72
CA SER A 472 9.33 -7.45 5.61
C SER A 472 10.23 -8.49 4.91
N GLN A 473 10.30 -9.73 5.39
CA GLN A 473 11.03 -10.79 4.68
C GLN A 473 10.07 -11.44 3.69
N THR A 474 10.14 -11.07 2.41
CA THR A 474 9.14 -11.47 1.41
C THR A 474 9.30 -12.93 1.01
N GLU A 475 8.26 -13.73 1.21
CA GLU A 475 8.27 -15.18 0.94
C GLU A 475 7.14 -15.57 -0.04
N GLY A 476 5.91 -15.11 0.20
CA GLY A 476 4.75 -15.50 -0.61
C GLY A 476 4.34 -14.46 -1.66
N ILE A 477 3.89 -14.91 -2.83
CA ILE A 477 3.35 -14.06 -3.90
C ILE A 477 2.16 -14.72 -4.59
N VAL A 478 1.12 -13.95 -4.92
CA VAL A 478 -0.03 -14.46 -5.69
C VAL A 478 -0.64 -13.38 -6.57
N PHE A 479 -1.08 -13.76 -7.77
CA PHE A 479 -1.97 -12.94 -8.58
C PHE A 479 -3.35 -12.86 -7.93
N LYS A 480 -3.76 -11.64 -7.60
CA LYS A 480 -5.11 -11.33 -7.17
C LYS A 480 -6.05 -11.28 -8.38
N GLU A 481 -5.67 -10.55 -9.41
CA GLU A 481 -6.40 -10.39 -10.68
C GLU A 481 -5.36 -10.22 -11.80
N LYS A 482 -5.79 -9.94 -13.04
CA LYS A 482 -4.93 -9.85 -14.24
C LYS A 482 -3.53 -9.28 -14.02
N SER A 483 -3.39 -8.16 -13.31
CA SER A 483 -2.11 -7.50 -13.05
C SER A 483 -1.92 -7.08 -11.61
N GLU A 484 -2.85 -7.39 -10.70
CA GLU A 484 -2.72 -7.06 -9.29
C GLU A 484 -2.17 -8.25 -8.54
N ILE A 485 -1.19 -8.03 -7.68
CA ILE A 485 -0.54 -9.07 -6.89
C ILE A 485 -0.61 -8.73 -5.40
N TYR A 486 -0.62 -9.79 -4.58
CA TYR A 486 -0.29 -9.70 -3.17
C TYR A 486 1.07 -10.34 -2.91
N ILE A 487 1.79 -9.77 -1.95
CA ILE A 487 3.09 -10.26 -1.48
C ILE A 487 2.99 -10.38 0.04
N SER A 488 3.21 -11.57 0.60
CA SER A 488 3.36 -11.73 2.04
C SER A 488 4.83 -11.69 2.43
N GLY A 489 5.09 -11.17 3.62
CA GLY A 489 6.39 -11.36 4.23
C GLY A 489 6.31 -11.59 5.73
N GLU A 490 7.35 -12.24 6.24
CA GLU A 490 7.42 -12.74 7.59
C GLU A 490 7.85 -11.68 8.60
N ARG A 491 7.51 -11.95 9.85
CA ARG A 491 7.92 -11.14 10.99
C ARG A 491 9.42 -11.28 11.22
N ILE A 492 10.15 -10.17 11.20
CA ILE A 492 11.58 -10.14 11.49
C ILE A 492 11.84 -9.59 12.91
N PRO A 493 12.40 -10.38 13.83
CA PRO A 493 12.91 -9.89 15.11
C PRO A 493 14.32 -9.30 14.96
N LEU A 494 14.49 -8.00 15.21
CA LEU A 494 15.76 -7.27 15.10
C LEU A 494 16.16 -6.65 16.45
N GLY A 495 16.77 -7.46 17.32
CA GLY A 495 17.50 -6.95 18.51
C GLY A 495 16.70 -6.02 19.45
N GLY A 496 15.38 -6.22 19.57
CA GLY A 496 14.48 -5.40 20.37
C GLY A 496 13.43 -4.62 19.56
N LEU A 497 13.60 -4.51 18.25
CA LEU A 497 12.58 -4.07 17.30
C LEU A 497 11.96 -5.28 16.61
N VAL A 498 10.67 -5.19 16.24
CA VAL A 498 9.98 -6.22 15.46
C VAL A 498 9.40 -5.56 14.22
N ILE A 499 9.80 -6.04 13.04
CA ILE A 499 9.08 -5.76 11.80
C ILE A 499 7.95 -6.80 11.74
N PRO A 500 6.68 -6.38 11.71
CA PRO A 500 5.56 -7.33 11.69
C PRO A 500 5.52 -8.10 10.38
N ALA A 501 4.87 -9.26 10.38
CA ALA A 501 4.48 -9.93 9.15
C ALA A 501 3.44 -9.06 8.42
N GLN A 502 3.59 -8.92 7.11
CA GLN A 502 2.83 -7.96 6.32
C GLN A 502 2.27 -8.58 5.04
N LEU A 503 1.15 -8.02 4.58
CA LEU A 503 0.62 -8.25 3.25
C LEU A 503 0.75 -6.94 2.46
N SER A 504 1.43 -6.99 1.33
CA SER A 504 1.63 -5.85 0.44
C SER A 504 0.89 -6.04 -0.87
N GLU A 505 0.41 -4.96 -1.47
CA GLU A 505 -0.30 -4.99 -2.76
C GLU A 505 0.44 -4.18 -3.82
N MET A 506 0.46 -4.68 -5.06
CA MET A 506 1.09 -4.01 -6.20
C MET A 506 0.32 -4.28 -7.49
N ASP A 507 0.33 -3.33 -8.43
CA ASP A 507 -0.17 -3.53 -9.80
C ASP A 507 1.04 -3.62 -10.73
N VAL A 508 1.27 -4.78 -11.34
CA VAL A 508 2.39 -5.06 -12.24
C VAL A 508 2.09 -4.71 -13.69
N LYS A 509 0.95 -4.08 -13.98
CA LYS A 509 0.62 -3.64 -15.34
C LYS A 509 1.70 -2.70 -15.87
N GLY A 510 2.18 -3.00 -17.09
CA GLY A 510 3.21 -2.19 -17.75
C GLY A 510 4.63 -2.46 -17.27
N LEU A 511 4.82 -3.49 -16.45
CA LEU A 511 6.12 -3.91 -15.97
C LEU A 511 6.67 -5.16 -16.71
N PHE A 512 5.89 -5.85 -17.53
CA PHE A 512 6.35 -7.00 -18.33
C PHE A 512 7.15 -6.63 -19.59
#